data_AF-A0AA86UHJ2-F1
#
_entry.id   AF-A0AA86UHJ2-F1
#
_cell.length_a   1.000
_cell.length_b   1.000
_cell.length_c   1.000
_cell.angle_alpha   90.00
_cell.angle_beta   90.00
_cell.angle_gamma   90.00
#
_symmetry.space_group_name_H-M   'P 1'
#
loop_
_entity.id
_entity.type
_entity.pdbx_description
1 polymer ?
#
loop_
_entity_poly.entity_id
_entity_poly.type
_entity_poly.pdbx_seq_one_letter_code
_entity_poly.pdbx_strand_id
1 'polypeptide(L)'
;MSDDESMPELETPFELTNKILIDKHKLPIGDVNKQFDEANIEVAMQNRQKALTVYKDNQNEALLLISDSIEMFPRSSLYLNTRAEIFRFHGDVQLAIRDLKLAIDRNGDNVQFKTFKLLSELQFDCQDFSDCIANIQKALRLENDPTLKELLTEAQKRNQELQKRQQEFETQQQVKKEAEKPKKPDTQSQKMNDEIQDNIKNKFGDNPAFQSPLFKNLFNTAQNMNDDKAQELMGNEVLMAAFNDPDFARKIAEVAKDPKAGAKYSNDPVFMKAFGAVLGAFK
;
A
#
# COMPACT_ATOMS: atom_id res chain seq x y z
N MET A 1 36.51 15.48 63.65
CA MET A 1 35.52 15.36 62.57
C MET A 1 36.32 15.25 61.29
N SER A 2 36.46 14.02 60.82
CA SER A 2 37.14 13.67 59.58
C SER A 2 36.20 12.69 58.91
N ASP A 3 35.36 13.23 58.04
CA ASP A 3 34.40 12.49 57.24
C ASP A 3 35.18 11.73 56.17
N ASP A 4 35.35 10.43 56.39
CA ASP A 4 35.82 9.48 55.39
C ASP A 4 34.57 8.97 54.66
N GLU A 5 34.08 9.76 53.69
CA GLU A 5 33.04 9.33 52.75
C GLU A 5 33.65 8.28 51.81
N SER A 6 33.68 7.02 52.25
CA SER A 6 33.95 5.91 51.34
C SER A 6 32.78 5.78 50.36
N MET A 7 32.97 6.28 49.15
CA MET A 7 32.06 6.04 48.03
C MET A 7 31.84 4.53 47.87
N PRO A 8 30.58 4.05 47.84
CA PRO A 8 30.31 2.64 47.61
C PRO A 8 30.81 2.27 46.20
N GLU A 9 31.68 1.25 46.12
CA GLU A 9 32.10 0.67 44.86
C GLU A 9 30.84 0.22 44.09
N LEU A 10 30.62 0.82 42.93
CA LEU A 10 29.59 0.38 41.99
C LEU A 10 29.99 -1.02 41.52
N GLU A 11 29.34 -2.06 42.06
CA GLU A 11 29.39 -3.40 41.48
C GLU A 11 29.07 -3.28 39.99
N THR A 12 30.04 -3.59 39.14
CA THR A 12 29.86 -3.54 37.70
C THR A 12 28.79 -4.58 37.33
N PRO A 13 27.62 -4.20 36.80
CA PRO A 13 26.50 -5.13 36.58
C PRO A 13 26.73 -6.08 35.39
N PHE A 14 27.92 -6.05 34.80
CA PHE A 14 28.32 -6.89 33.69
C PHE A 14 29.32 -7.93 34.18
N GLU A 15 28.82 -9.11 34.55
CA GLU A 15 29.63 -10.31 34.40
C GLU A 15 30.03 -10.40 32.93
N LEU A 16 31.31 -10.19 32.63
CA LEU A 16 31.90 -10.49 31.32
C LEU A 16 31.82 -12.01 31.15
N THR A 17 30.65 -12.51 30.73
CA THR A 17 30.54 -13.89 30.31
C THR A 17 31.51 -14.06 29.15
N ASN A 18 32.41 -15.04 29.22
CA ASN A 18 33.33 -15.40 28.13
C ASN A 18 32.60 -15.95 26.87
N LYS A 19 31.35 -15.55 26.64
CA LYS A 19 30.55 -15.91 25.48
C LYS A 19 31.13 -15.20 24.27
N ILE A 20 31.66 -15.99 23.35
CA ILE A 20 32.10 -15.52 22.04
C ILE A 20 30.90 -14.84 21.37
N LEU A 21 31.01 -13.55 21.03
CA LEU A 21 30.00 -12.82 20.26
C LEU A 21 30.44 -12.83 18.79
N ILE A 22 29.55 -13.29 17.90
CA ILE A 22 29.80 -13.32 16.45
C ILE A 22 28.75 -12.51 15.70
N ASP A 23 29.19 -11.85 14.62
CA ASP A 23 28.28 -11.25 13.65
C ASP A 23 27.80 -12.34 12.67
N LYS A 24 26.60 -12.87 12.92
CA LYS A 24 26.01 -13.98 12.15
C LYS A 24 25.87 -13.66 10.66
N HIS A 25 25.71 -12.38 10.30
CA HIS A 25 25.58 -11.95 8.90
C HIS A 25 26.90 -12.00 8.13
N LYS A 26 28.03 -11.89 8.85
CA LYS A 26 29.39 -11.94 8.29
C LYS A 26 30.00 -13.35 8.28
N LEU A 27 29.27 -14.35 8.75
CA LEU A 27 29.73 -15.73 8.68
C LEU A 27 30.01 -16.12 7.21
N PRO A 28 31.13 -16.81 6.95
CA PRO A 28 31.56 -17.10 5.60
C PRO A 28 30.56 -17.97 4.86
N ILE A 29 30.40 -17.73 3.56
CA ILE A 29 29.62 -18.59 2.66
C ILE A 29 30.52 -19.48 1.80
N GLY A 30 31.84 -19.37 1.95
CA GLY A 30 32.88 -20.08 1.21
C GLY A 30 32.97 -19.70 -0.28
N ASP A 31 34.13 -19.94 -0.87
CA ASP A 31 34.40 -19.71 -2.30
C ASP A 31 33.98 -20.93 -3.13
N VAL A 32 32.95 -20.78 -3.96
CA VAL A 32 32.45 -21.86 -4.84
C VAL A 32 33.47 -22.40 -5.84
N ASN A 33 34.60 -21.71 -6.05
CA ASN A 33 35.71 -22.15 -6.91
C ASN A 33 36.83 -22.85 -6.15
N LYS A 34 36.72 -22.96 -4.82
CA LYS A 34 37.70 -23.69 -4.00
C LYS A 34 37.84 -25.13 -4.50
N GLN A 35 39.09 -25.56 -4.67
CA GLN A 35 39.39 -26.92 -5.09
C GLN A 35 38.98 -27.90 -3.99
N PHE A 36 38.41 -29.02 -4.43
CA PHE A 36 38.07 -30.11 -3.53
C PHE A 36 39.35 -30.73 -2.96
N ASP A 37 39.37 -30.94 -1.65
CA ASP A 37 40.46 -31.58 -0.93
C ASP A 37 39.89 -32.68 -0.03
N GLU A 38 40.22 -33.92 -0.37
CA GLU A 38 39.75 -35.12 0.33
C GLU A 38 40.25 -35.18 1.78
N ALA A 39 41.42 -34.61 2.08
CA ALA A 39 41.98 -34.60 3.43
C ALA A 39 41.09 -33.83 4.42
N ASN A 40 40.27 -32.90 3.93
CA ASN A 40 39.37 -32.11 4.78
C ASN A 40 38.03 -32.79 5.08
N ILE A 41 37.70 -33.91 4.42
CA ILE A 41 36.37 -34.56 4.56
C ILE A 41 36.13 -34.96 6.00
N GLU A 42 37.10 -35.65 6.61
CA GLU A 42 36.95 -36.14 7.98
C GLU A 42 36.80 -34.98 8.97
N VAL A 43 37.64 -33.94 8.83
CA VAL A 43 37.59 -32.73 9.65
C VAL A 43 36.23 -32.03 9.53
N ALA A 44 35.74 -31.83 8.31
CA ALA A 44 34.46 -31.15 8.09
C ALA A 44 33.27 -31.97 8.61
N MET A 45 33.32 -33.30 8.55
CA MET A 45 32.30 -34.19 9.12
C MET A 45 32.34 -34.17 10.66
N GLN A 46 33.53 -34.19 11.26
CA GLN A 46 33.69 -34.07 12.72
C GLN A 46 33.19 -32.70 13.21
N ASN A 47 33.53 -31.61 12.51
CA ASN A 47 33.03 -30.27 12.82
C ASN A 47 31.50 -30.21 12.75
N ARG A 48 30.90 -30.78 11.70
CA ARG A 48 29.45 -30.88 11.58
C ARG A 48 28.83 -31.66 12.74
N GLN A 49 29.41 -32.79 13.12
CA GLN A 49 28.91 -33.60 14.23
C GLN A 49 28.97 -32.83 15.57
N LYS A 50 30.10 -32.16 15.84
CA LYS A 50 30.25 -31.32 17.03
C LYS A 50 29.28 -30.13 17.03
N ALA A 51 29.07 -29.49 15.89
CA ALA A 51 28.09 -28.42 15.76
C ALA A 51 26.69 -28.92 16.16
N LEU A 52 26.29 -30.11 15.68
CA LEU A 52 25.00 -30.72 16.01
C LEU A 52 24.89 -31.21 17.46
N THR A 53 25.99 -31.38 18.19
CA THR A 53 25.93 -31.69 19.62
C THR A 53 25.80 -30.44 20.49
N VAL A 54 26.46 -29.33 20.12
CA VAL A 54 26.55 -28.14 20.97
C VAL A 54 25.54 -27.05 20.63
N TYR A 55 24.87 -27.12 19.46
CA TYR A 55 24.07 -25.98 18.98
C TYR A 55 22.99 -25.50 19.93
N LYS A 56 22.39 -26.38 20.75
CA LYS A 56 21.34 -25.98 21.69
C LYS A 56 21.87 -25.16 22.87
N ASP A 57 23.11 -25.40 23.27
CA ASP A 57 23.74 -24.81 24.45
C ASP A 57 24.65 -23.64 24.07
N ASN A 58 25.34 -23.75 22.94
CA ASN A 58 26.29 -22.77 22.43
C ASN A 58 26.13 -22.55 20.92
N GLN A 59 25.19 -21.68 20.54
CA GLN A 59 24.93 -21.34 19.15
C GLN A 59 26.20 -20.86 18.42
N ASN A 60 26.98 -19.99 19.04
CA ASN A 60 28.08 -19.31 18.36
C ASN A 60 29.22 -20.28 18.04
N GLU A 61 29.53 -21.21 18.96
CA GLU A 61 30.47 -22.31 18.70
C GLU A 61 29.98 -23.22 17.58
N ALA A 62 28.71 -23.65 17.61
CA ALA A 62 28.15 -24.48 16.55
C ALA A 62 28.20 -23.80 15.17
N LEU A 63 27.90 -22.50 15.12
CA LEU A 63 27.95 -21.69 13.89
C LEU A 63 29.37 -21.54 13.35
N LEU A 64 30.37 -21.38 14.21
CA LEU A 64 31.78 -21.34 13.80
C LEU A 64 32.22 -22.69 13.23
N LEU A 65 31.98 -23.79 13.96
CA LEU A 65 32.32 -25.15 13.52
C LEU A 65 31.73 -25.49 12.16
N ILE A 66 30.44 -25.24 11.94
CA ILE A 66 29.79 -25.54 10.66
C ILE A 66 30.21 -24.56 9.55
N SER A 67 30.60 -23.32 9.90
CA SER A 67 31.12 -22.35 8.93
C SER A 67 32.50 -22.76 8.42
N ASP A 68 33.35 -23.35 9.26
CA ASP A 68 34.62 -23.95 8.82
C ASP A 68 34.38 -25.10 7.82
N SER A 69 33.39 -25.96 8.07
CA SER A 69 33.00 -27.01 7.12
C SER A 69 32.50 -26.44 5.78
N ILE A 70 31.78 -25.31 5.81
CA ILE A 70 31.32 -24.61 4.59
C ILE A 70 32.50 -23.99 3.84
N GLU A 71 33.48 -23.44 4.54
CA GLU A 71 34.72 -22.97 3.90
C GLU A 71 35.51 -24.11 3.27
N MET A 72 35.54 -25.30 3.87
CA MET A 72 36.18 -26.48 3.28
C MET A 72 35.43 -27.00 2.05
N PHE A 73 34.09 -27.08 2.12
CA PHE A 73 33.24 -27.66 1.07
C PHE A 73 32.06 -26.73 0.72
N PRO A 74 32.31 -25.62 0.02
CA PRO A 74 31.30 -24.58 -0.20
C PRO A 74 30.12 -25.02 -1.05
N ARG A 75 30.29 -26.00 -1.94
CA ARG A 75 29.18 -26.55 -2.75
C ARG A 75 28.32 -27.58 -2.00
N SER A 76 28.76 -28.04 -0.83
CA SER A 76 28.06 -29.08 -0.08
C SER A 76 26.76 -28.56 0.52
N SER A 77 25.64 -29.00 -0.05
CA SER A 77 24.31 -28.75 0.49
C SER A 77 24.15 -29.30 1.91
N LEU A 78 24.91 -30.33 2.29
CA LEU A 78 24.88 -30.90 3.64
C LEU A 78 25.26 -29.88 4.72
N TYR A 79 26.36 -29.15 4.53
CA TYR A 79 26.84 -28.18 5.53
C TYR A 79 25.97 -26.92 5.56
N LEU A 80 25.53 -26.44 4.39
CA LEU A 80 24.58 -25.32 4.29
C LEU A 80 23.23 -25.66 4.94
N ASN A 81 22.68 -26.85 4.67
CA ASN A 81 21.45 -27.33 5.31
C ASN A 81 21.61 -27.40 6.83
N THR A 82 22.76 -27.90 7.31
CA THR A 82 23.02 -28.04 8.74
C THR A 82 23.12 -26.68 9.44
N ARG A 83 23.79 -25.69 8.81
CA ARG A 83 23.83 -24.33 9.37
C ARG A 83 22.45 -23.67 9.32
N ALA A 84 21.66 -23.90 8.28
CA ALA A 84 20.28 -23.44 8.21
C ALA A 84 19.40 -24.03 9.32
N GLU A 85 19.58 -25.31 9.68
CA GLU A 85 18.88 -25.92 10.82
C GLU A 85 19.26 -25.25 12.15
N ILE A 86 20.54 -24.94 12.35
CA ILE A 86 21.02 -24.22 13.54
C ILE A 86 20.44 -22.80 13.60
N PHE A 87 20.41 -22.08 12.48
CA PHE A 87 19.78 -20.76 12.40
C PHE A 87 18.29 -20.83 12.69
N ARG A 88 17.56 -21.77 12.08
CA ARG A 88 16.13 -21.99 12.34
C ARG A 88 15.85 -22.23 13.82
N PHE A 89 16.65 -23.10 14.47
CA PHE A 89 16.45 -23.43 15.88
C PHE A 89 16.52 -22.20 16.79
N HIS A 90 17.36 -21.21 16.46
CA HIS A 90 17.52 -19.98 17.23
C HIS A 90 16.68 -18.81 16.72
N GLY A 91 15.76 -19.05 15.79
CA GLY A 91 14.87 -18.01 15.23
C GLY A 91 15.53 -17.10 14.19
N ASP A 92 16.75 -17.40 13.73
CA ASP A 92 17.44 -16.64 12.69
C ASP A 92 16.92 -17.03 11.28
N VAL A 93 15.61 -16.92 11.06
CA VAL A 93 14.89 -17.46 9.89
C VAL A 93 15.45 -16.96 8.56
N GLN A 94 15.77 -15.66 8.44
CA GLN A 94 16.29 -15.09 7.20
C GLN A 94 17.68 -15.64 6.84
N LEU A 95 18.53 -15.91 7.84
CA LEU A 95 19.85 -16.52 7.62
C LEU A 95 19.72 -17.99 7.23
N ALA A 96 18.75 -18.71 7.80
CA ALA A 96 18.44 -20.08 7.39
C ALA A 96 17.98 -20.13 5.92
N ILE A 97 17.07 -19.24 5.51
CA ILE A 97 16.60 -19.15 4.12
C ILE A 97 17.76 -18.80 3.17
N ARG A 98 18.66 -17.88 3.56
CA ARG A 98 19.86 -17.54 2.77
C ARG A 98 20.70 -18.77 2.46
N ASP A 99 21.03 -19.57 3.48
CA ASP A 99 21.88 -20.75 3.31
C ASP A 99 21.19 -21.83 2.46
N LEU A 100 19.88 -22.01 2.59
CA LEU A 100 19.12 -22.96 1.78
C LEU A 100 19.03 -22.53 0.31
N LYS A 101 18.84 -21.23 0.05
CA LYS A 101 18.91 -20.69 -1.32
C LYS A 101 20.29 -20.89 -1.93
N LEU A 102 21.36 -20.63 -1.18
CA LEU A 102 22.72 -20.94 -1.61
C LEU A 102 22.92 -22.43 -1.92
N ALA A 103 22.35 -23.33 -1.11
CA ALA A 103 22.43 -24.77 -1.36
C ALA A 103 21.73 -25.15 -2.68
N ILE A 104 20.59 -24.54 -2.99
CA ILE A 104 19.87 -24.72 -4.26
C ILE A 104 20.71 -24.20 -5.43
N ASP A 105 21.14 -22.94 -5.35
CA ASP A 105 21.86 -22.24 -6.43
C ASP A 105 23.17 -22.97 -6.81
N ARG A 106 23.85 -23.56 -5.82
CA ARG A 106 25.15 -24.24 -6.02
C ARG A 106 25.03 -25.67 -6.57
N ASN A 107 23.88 -26.32 -6.40
CA ASN A 107 23.72 -27.73 -6.74
C ASN A 107 22.85 -27.98 -7.99
N GLY A 108 22.16 -26.95 -8.51
CA GLY A 108 21.39 -27.07 -9.77
C GLY A 108 20.32 -28.17 -9.68
N ASP A 109 20.46 -29.22 -10.47
CA ASP A 109 19.54 -30.37 -10.46
C ASP A 109 19.81 -31.37 -9.32
N ASN A 110 20.99 -31.31 -8.67
CA ASN A 110 21.41 -32.23 -7.61
C ASN A 110 21.03 -31.76 -6.20
N VAL A 111 19.98 -30.96 -6.07
CA VAL A 111 19.53 -30.44 -4.78
C VAL A 111 18.93 -31.55 -3.95
N GLN A 112 19.36 -31.65 -2.68
CA GLN A 112 18.86 -32.66 -1.76
C GLN A 112 17.40 -32.38 -1.38
N PHE A 113 16.59 -33.45 -1.25
CA PHE A 113 15.21 -33.38 -0.75
C PHE A 113 15.09 -32.52 0.52
N LYS A 114 16.00 -32.75 1.48
CA LYS A 114 16.06 -32.03 2.75
C LYS A 114 16.16 -30.50 2.59
N THR A 115 16.83 -30.01 1.54
CA THR A 115 16.95 -28.57 1.27
C THR A 115 15.60 -27.96 0.92
N PHE A 116 14.85 -28.57 -0.01
CA PHE A 116 13.52 -28.08 -0.38
C PHE A 116 12.52 -28.22 0.78
N LYS A 117 12.58 -29.33 1.51
CA LYS A 117 11.74 -29.55 2.70
C LYS A 117 11.92 -28.44 3.73
N LEU A 118 13.15 -28.21 4.19
CA LEU A 118 13.42 -27.20 5.21
C LEU A 118 13.07 -25.78 4.73
N LEU A 119 13.36 -25.46 3.46
CA LEU A 119 13.02 -24.16 2.90
C LEU A 119 11.51 -23.95 2.86
N SER A 120 10.75 -24.97 2.46
CA SER A 120 9.29 -24.87 2.41
C SER A 120 8.65 -24.72 3.79
N GLU A 121 9.18 -25.39 4.82
CA GLU A 121 8.74 -25.21 6.21
C GLU A 121 8.96 -23.77 6.67
N LEU A 122 10.16 -23.21 6.44
CA LEU A 122 10.48 -21.82 6.80
C LEU A 122 9.61 -20.80 6.05
N GLN A 123 9.34 -21.04 4.77
CA GLN A 123 8.47 -20.16 3.97
C GLN A 123 7.02 -20.23 4.43
N PHE A 124 6.55 -21.40 4.85
CA PHE A 124 5.24 -21.53 5.46
C PHE A 124 5.14 -20.71 6.75
N ASP A 125 6.16 -20.81 7.61
CA ASP A 125 6.25 -20.03 8.85
C ASP A 125 6.28 -18.50 8.57
N CYS A 126 6.90 -18.09 7.47
CA CYS A 126 6.93 -16.70 7.00
C CYS A 126 5.65 -16.24 6.28
N GLN A 127 4.67 -17.14 6.08
CA GLN A 127 3.47 -16.90 5.27
C GLN A 127 3.73 -16.63 3.78
N ASP A 128 4.91 -17.01 3.27
CA ASP A 128 5.26 -16.97 1.85
C ASP A 128 4.71 -18.20 1.13
N PHE A 129 3.38 -18.35 1.15
CA PHE A 129 2.71 -19.60 0.75
C PHE A 129 2.93 -19.95 -0.73
N SER A 130 3.05 -18.96 -1.62
CA SER A 130 3.33 -19.20 -3.04
C SER A 130 4.66 -19.92 -3.25
N ASP A 131 5.74 -19.41 -2.66
CA ASP A 131 7.07 -20.01 -2.79
C ASP A 131 7.16 -21.34 -2.02
N CYS A 132 6.50 -21.42 -0.86
CA CYS A 132 6.35 -22.64 -0.09
C CYS A 132 5.78 -23.77 -0.97
N ILE A 133 4.64 -23.54 -1.61
CA ILE A 133 3.98 -24.52 -2.50
C ILE A 133 4.94 -24.99 -3.61
N ALA A 134 5.64 -24.06 -4.25
CA ALA A 134 6.58 -24.38 -5.32
C ALA A 134 7.73 -25.28 -4.84
N ASN A 135 8.29 -25.01 -3.66
CA ASN A 135 9.35 -25.82 -3.09
C ASN A 135 8.85 -27.17 -2.56
N ILE A 136 7.64 -27.26 -1.99
CA ILE A 136 7.04 -28.55 -1.62
C ILE A 136 6.87 -29.44 -2.84
N GLN A 137 6.39 -28.88 -3.97
CA GLN A 137 6.25 -29.63 -5.21
C GLN A 137 7.59 -30.16 -5.73
N LYS A 138 8.68 -29.38 -5.61
CA LYS A 138 10.03 -29.85 -5.94
C LYS A 138 10.48 -30.97 -5.00
N ALA A 139 10.27 -30.82 -3.69
CA ALA A 139 10.59 -31.85 -2.70
C ALA A 139 9.85 -33.16 -2.98
N LEU A 140 8.54 -33.11 -3.23
CA LEU A 140 7.70 -34.28 -3.48
C LEU A 140 8.00 -35.01 -4.80
N ARG A 141 8.71 -34.36 -5.74
CA ARG A 141 9.26 -35.05 -6.93
C ARG A 141 10.48 -35.90 -6.59
N LEU A 142 11.22 -35.56 -5.54
CA LEU A 142 12.42 -36.28 -5.10
C LEU A 142 12.06 -37.43 -4.16
N GLU A 143 11.25 -37.15 -3.14
CA GLU A 143 10.86 -38.15 -2.15
C GLU A 143 9.37 -38.00 -1.78
N ASN A 144 8.68 -39.12 -1.62
CA ASN A 144 7.30 -39.13 -1.18
C ASN A 144 7.22 -38.95 0.35
N ASP A 145 6.76 -37.78 0.80
CA ASP A 145 6.65 -37.44 2.22
C ASP A 145 5.19 -37.05 2.58
N PRO A 146 4.50 -37.85 3.42
CA PRO A 146 3.13 -37.55 3.83
C PRO A 146 2.97 -36.20 4.55
N THR A 147 3.94 -35.84 5.40
CA THR A 147 3.89 -34.57 6.16
C THR A 147 3.98 -33.36 5.23
N LEU A 148 4.75 -33.46 4.16
CA LEU A 148 4.80 -32.41 3.13
C LEU A 148 3.51 -32.34 2.30
N LYS A 149 2.80 -33.45 2.08
CA LYS A 149 1.50 -33.42 1.39
C LYS A 149 0.42 -32.73 2.22
N GLU A 150 0.44 -32.95 3.53
CA GLU A 150 -0.44 -32.22 4.46
C GLU A 150 -0.11 -30.74 4.45
N LEU A 151 1.18 -30.39 4.56
CA LEU A 151 1.65 -29.00 4.49
C LEU A 151 1.28 -28.33 3.15
N LEU A 152 1.38 -29.05 2.03
CA LEU A 152 0.98 -28.55 0.72
C LEU A 152 -0.50 -28.15 0.68
N THR A 153 -1.36 -29.00 1.23
CA THR A 153 -2.81 -28.77 1.26
C THR A 153 -3.13 -27.52 2.08
N GLU A 154 -2.51 -27.40 3.26
CA GLU A 154 -2.68 -26.22 4.12
C GLU A 154 -2.12 -24.95 3.46
N ALA A 155 -0.92 -25.01 2.87
CA ALA A 155 -0.30 -23.88 2.17
C ALA A 155 -1.17 -23.40 1.00
N GLN A 156 -1.75 -24.31 0.21
CA GLN A 156 -2.67 -23.98 -0.89
C GLN A 156 -3.91 -23.25 -0.38
N LYS A 157 -4.52 -23.73 0.71
CA LYS A 157 -5.68 -23.09 1.33
C LYS A 157 -5.35 -21.67 1.79
N ARG A 158 -4.27 -21.50 2.56
CA ARG A 158 -3.85 -20.17 3.06
C ARG A 158 -3.45 -19.22 1.95
N ASN A 159 -2.81 -19.71 0.88
CA ASN A 159 -2.49 -18.89 -0.29
C ASN A 159 -3.75 -18.36 -0.98
N GLN A 160 -4.79 -19.21 -1.13
CA GLN A 160 -6.07 -18.77 -1.70
C GLN A 160 -6.76 -17.73 -0.82
N GLU A 161 -6.76 -17.92 0.50
CA GLU A 161 -7.32 -16.93 1.44
C GLU A 161 -6.55 -15.61 1.40
N LEU A 162 -5.23 -15.65 1.28
CA LEU A 162 -4.39 -14.45 1.14
C LEU A 162 -4.69 -13.70 -0.16
N GLN A 163 -4.80 -14.41 -1.28
CA GLN A 163 -5.15 -13.83 -2.58
C GLN A 163 -6.53 -13.17 -2.57
N LYS A 164 -7.54 -13.81 -1.97
CA LYS A 164 -8.88 -13.23 -1.82
C LYS A 164 -8.85 -11.94 -1.02
N ARG A 165 -8.18 -11.94 0.15
CA ARG A 165 -8.05 -10.73 0.98
C ARG A 165 -7.36 -9.59 0.23
N GLN A 166 -6.34 -9.91 -0.57
CA GLN A 166 -5.64 -8.92 -1.38
C GLN A 166 -6.55 -8.32 -2.47
N GLN A 167 -7.29 -9.16 -3.20
CA GLN A 167 -8.25 -8.71 -4.21
C GLN A 167 -9.37 -7.85 -3.63
N GLU A 168 -9.91 -8.22 -2.46
CA GLU A 168 -10.91 -7.43 -1.75
C GLU A 168 -10.37 -6.06 -1.35
N PHE A 169 -9.15 -6.01 -0.81
CA PHE A 169 -8.49 -4.75 -0.45
C PHE A 169 -8.27 -3.85 -1.67
N GLU A 170 -7.80 -4.39 -2.78
CA GLU A 170 -7.60 -3.66 -4.04
C GLU A 170 -8.93 -3.13 -4.60
N THR A 171 -9.98 -3.94 -4.56
CA THR A 171 -11.32 -3.54 -4.99
C THR A 171 -11.85 -2.38 -4.14
N GLN A 172 -11.72 -2.47 -2.81
CA GLN A 172 -12.13 -1.39 -1.91
C GLN A 172 -11.34 -0.09 -2.17
N GLN A 173 -10.05 -0.18 -2.46
CA GLN A 173 -9.22 0.97 -2.82
C GLN A 173 -9.68 1.61 -4.14
N GLN A 174 -10.06 0.80 -5.13
CA GLN A 174 -10.59 1.31 -6.40
C GLN A 174 -11.93 2.01 -6.22
N VAL A 175 -12.87 1.41 -5.48
CA VAL A 175 -14.19 2.00 -5.18
C VAL A 175 -14.03 3.34 -4.46
N LYS A 176 -13.13 3.44 -3.48
CA LYS A 176 -12.82 4.73 -2.80
C LYS A 176 -12.29 5.78 -3.76
N LYS A 177 -11.32 5.42 -4.62
CA LYS A 177 -10.77 6.33 -5.63
C LYS A 177 -11.81 6.78 -6.66
N GLU A 178 -12.76 5.93 -7.01
CA GLU A 178 -13.86 6.29 -7.91
C GLU A 178 -14.90 7.19 -7.24
N ALA A 179 -15.21 6.96 -5.96
CA ALA A 179 -16.10 7.82 -5.18
C ALA A 179 -15.52 9.23 -4.95
N GLU A 180 -14.20 9.34 -4.84
CA GLU A 180 -13.47 10.61 -4.68
C GLU A 180 -13.25 11.37 -5.99
N LYS A 181 -13.42 10.73 -7.16
CA LYS A 181 -13.38 11.45 -8.43
C LYS A 181 -14.57 12.41 -8.47
N PRO A 182 -14.37 13.72 -8.74
CA PRO A 182 -15.48 14.64 -8.91
C PRO A 182 -16.39 14.10 -10.00
N LYS A 183 -17.68 13.91 -9.70
CA LYS A 183 -18.68 13.54 -10.70
C LYS A 183 -18.52 14.51 -11.87
N LYS A 184 -18.10 14.01 -13.03
CA LYS A 184 -18.18 14.80 -14.26
C LYS A 184 -19.64 15.25 -14.36
N PRO A 185 -19.94 16.54 -14.57
CA PRO A 185 -21.32 16.97 -14.76
C PRO A 185 -21.89 16.10 -15.88
N ASP A 186 -23.01 15.42 -15.60
CA ASP A 186 -23.61 14.47 -16.52
C ASP A 186 -23.67 15.09 -17.91
N THR A 187 -23.37 14.32 -18.96
CA THR A 187 -23.46 14.78 -20.36
C THR A 187 -24.84 15.38 -20.65
N GLN A 188 -25.87 14.98 -19.90
CA GLN A 188 -27.22 15.52 -19.95
C GLN A 188 -27.32 16.91 -19.30
N SER A 189 -26.65 17.17 -18.17
CA SER A 189 -26.55 18.50 -17.56
C SER A 189 -25.73 19.47 -18.41
N GLN A 190 -24.69 18.98 -19.10
CA GLN A 190 -23.92 19.79 -20.06
C GLN A 190 -24.78 20.15 -21.28
N LYS A 191 -25.41 19.16 -21.92
CA LYS A 191 -26.32 19.41 -23.05
C LYS A 191 -27.48 20.34 -22.68
N MET A 192 -28.07 20.15 -21.50
CA MET A 192 -29.12 21.03 -21.00
C MET A 192 -28.58 22.47 -20.87
N ASN A 193 -27.42 22.66 -20.22
CA ASN A 193 -26.80 23.98 -20.07
C ASN A 193 -26.45 24.65 -21.41
N ASP A 194 -26.05 23.87 -22.43
CA ASP A 194 -25.77 24.38 -23.77
C ASP A 194 -27.07 24.78 -24.50
N GLU A 195 -28.12 23.94 -24.45
CA GLU A 195 -29.44 24.25 -25.01
C GLU A 195 -30.09 25.48 -24.35
N ILE A 196 -29.90 25.64 -23.05
CA ILE A 196 -30.33 26.84 -22.31
C ILE A 196 -29.62 28.08 -22.84
N GLN A 197 -28.31 28.00 -23.06
CA GLN A 197 -27.53 29.13 -23.57
C GLN A 197 -27.96 29.52 -24.98
N ASP A 198 -28.21 28.54 -25.85
CA ASP A 198 -28.69 28.78 -27.20
C ASP A 198 -30.10 29.36 -27.19
N ASN A 199 -31.01 28.87 -26.34
CA ASN A 199 -32.36 29.42 -26.19
C ASN A 199 -32.36 30.87 -25.67
N ILE A 200 -31.51 31.17 -24.68
CA ILE A 200 -31.37 32.52 -24.15
C ILE A 200 -30.83 33.45 -25.24
N LYS A 201 -29.77 33.02 -25.96
CA LYS A 201 -29.17 33.81 -27.03
C LYS A 201 -30.15 34.06 -28.19
N ASN A 202 -30.93 33.05 -28.57
CA ASN A 202 -31.91 33.16 -29.65
C ASN A 202 -33.10 34.07 -29.30
N LYS A 203 -33.57 34.08 -28.04
CA LYS A 203 -34.71 34.89 -27.61
C LYS A 203 -34.33 36.33 -27.22
N PHE A 204 -33.16 36.51 -26.61
CA PHE A 204 -32.81 37.77 -25.95
C PHE A 204 -31.55 38.45 -26.52
N GLY A 205 -30.89 37.85 -27.51
CA GLY A 205 -29.73 38.41 -28.20
C GLY A 205 -28.46 38.45 -27.35
N ASP A 206 -27.44 39.19 -27.82
CA ASP A 206 -26.11 39.25 -27.20
C ASP A 206 -26.00 40.22 -26.00
N ASN A 207 -27.10 40.50 -25.29
CA ASN A 207 -27.07 41.40 -24.14
C ASN A 207 -26.36 40.71 -22.93
N PRO A 208 -25.30 41.33 -22.36
CA PRO A 208 -24.52 40.76 -21.25
C PRO A 208 -25.34 40.43 -19.99
N ALA A 209 -26.49 41.09 -19.77
CA ALA A 209 -27.38 40.81 -18.64
C ALA A 209 -27.87 39.35 -18.65
N PHE A 210 -28.24 38.86 -19.83
CA PHE A 210 -28.81 37.52 -20.04
C PHE A 210 -27.75 36.42 -20.07
N GLN A 211 -26.49 36.78 -20.27
CA GLN A 211 -25.37 35.85 -20.19
C GLN A 211 -24.86 35.67 -18.75
N SER A 212 -25.38 36.44 -17.80
CA SER A 212 -24.98 36.35 -16.40
C SER A 212 -25.38 35.01 -15.76
N PRO A 213 -24.57 34.46 -14.85
CA PRO A 213 -24.90 33.21 -14.14
C PRO A 213 -26.24 33.28 -13.40
N LEU A 214 -26.60 34.45 -12.89
CA LEU A 214 -27.89 34.66 -12.21
C LEU A 214 -29.07 34.49 -13.17
N PHE A 215 -28.99 35.07 -14.38
CA PHE A 215 -30.06 34.95 -15.37
C PHE A 215 -30.19 33.52 -15.90
N LYS A 216 -29.06 32.84 -16.13
CA LYS A 216 -29.06 31.42 -16.52
C LYS A 216 -29.76 30.55 -15.48
N ASN A 217 -29.46 30.77 -14.20
CA ASN A 217 -30.13 30.06 -13.11
C ASN A 217 -31.62 30.40 -13.03
N LEU A 218 -31.99 31.67 -13.22
CA LEU A 218 -33.39 32.10 -13.20
C LEU A 218 -34.20 31.48 -14.35
N PHE A 219 -33.64 31.45 -15.56
CA PHE A 219 -34.29 30.86 -16.73
C PHE A 219 -34.44 29.34 -16.59
N ASN A 220 -33.44 28.66 -16.03
CA ASN A 220 -33.54 27.24 -15.71
C ASN A 220 -34.61 26.95 -14.69
N THR A 221 -34.67 27.74 -13.64
CA THR A 221 -35.68 27.60 -12.60
C THR A 221 -37.07 27.86 -13.16
N ALA A 222 -37.24 28.90 -14.00
CA ALA A 222 -38.51 29.19 -14.67
C ALA A 222 -38.97 28.06 -15.62
N GLN A 223 -38.07 27.43 -16.38
CA GLN A 223 -38.41 26.27 -17.23
C GLN A 223 -38.79 25.01 -16.45
N ASN A 224 -38.37 24.91 -15.19
CA ASN A 224 -38.67 23.77 -14.32
C ASN A 224 -39.81 24.06 -13.32
N MET A 225 -40.48 25.21 -13.44
CA MET A 225 -41.63 25.62 -12.63
C MET A 225 -42.94 25.45 -13.40
N ASN A 226 -44.07 25.40 -12.67
CA ASN A 226 -45.41 25.36 -13.28
C ASN A 226 -45.61 26.56 -14.23
N ASP A 227 -46.28 26.33 -15.36
CA ASP A 227 -46.44 27.28 -16.47
C ASP A 227 -46.90 28.68 -16.01
N ASP A 228 -47.83 28.76 -15.03
CA ASP A 228 -48.35 30.03 -14.51
C ASP A 228 -47.27 30.91 -13.84
N LYS A 229 -46.37 30.31 -13.05
CA LYS A 229 -45.29 31.05 -12.35
C LYS A 229 -44.17 31.44 -13.31
N ALA A 230 -43.87 30.58 -14.28
CA ALA A 230 -42.91 30.88 -15.34
C ALA A 230 -43.40 32.06 -16.20
N GLN A 231 -44.71 32.12 -16.47
CA GLN A 231 -45.35 33.19 -17.22
C GLN A 231 -45.43 34.49 -16.41
N GLU A 232 -45.68 34.43 -15.10
CA GLU A 232 -45.63 35.60 -14.20
C GLU A 232 -44.22 36.21 -14.12
N LEU A 233 -43.18 35.37 -14.08
CA LEU A 233 -41.78 35.83 -14.05
C LEU A 233 -41.34 36.45 -15.38
N MET A 234 -41.62 35.78 -16.50
CA MET A 234 -41.29 36.31 -17.83
C MET A 234 -42.16 37.51 -18.24
N GLY A 235 -43.37 37.62 -17.68
CA GLY A 235 -44.29 38.74 -17.87
C GLY A 235 -44.08 39.91 -16.91
N ASN A 236 -43.12 39.82 -15.98
CA ASN A 236 -42.86 40.89 -15.03
C ASN A 236 -42.21 42.09 -15.74
N GLU A 237 -43.00 43.14 -15.99
CA GLU A 237 -42.56 44.34 -16.70
C GLU A 237 -41.35 45.02 -16.05
N VAL A 238 -41.28 45.02 -14.71
CA VAL A 238 -40.16 45.64 -13.98
C VAL A 238 -38.87 44.86 -14.21
N LEU A 239 -38.96 43.54 -14.20
CA LEU A 239 -37.84 42.66 -14.45
C LEU A 239 -37.37 42.75 -15.91
N MET A 240 -38.30 42.77 -16.86
CA MET A 240 -37.98 42.90 -18.30
C MET A 240 -37.40 44.26 -18.66
N ALA A 241 -37.91 45.34 -18.05
CA ALA A 241 -37.34 46.67 -18.20
C ALA A 241 -35.91 46.73 -17.63
N ALA A 242 -35.69 46.11 -16.46
CA ALA A 242 -34.37 46.05 -15.85
C ALA A 242 -33.36 45.25 -16.70
N PHE A 243 -33.78 44.20 -17.39
CA PHE A 243 -32.89 43.46 -18.30
C PHE A 243 -32.48 44.23 -19.56
N ASN A 244 -33.28 45.20 -19.96
CA ASN A 244 -32.94 46.13 -21.04
C ASN A 244 -32.08 47.32 -20.55
N ASP A 245 -31.81 47.42 -19.25
CA ASP A 245 -30.93 48.44 -18.66
C ASP A 245 -29.48 47.93 -18.54
N PRO A 246 -28.51 48.54 -19.25
CA PRO A 246 -27.09 48.20 -19.15
C PRO A 246 -26.51 48.33 -17.74
N ASP A 247 -27.01 49.24 -16.90
CA ASP A 247 -26.49 49.43 -15.54
C ASP A 247 -27.01 48.33 -14.60
N PHE A 248 -28.26 47.90 -14.76
CA PHE A 248 -28.79 46.74 -14.05
C PHE A 248 -27.99 45.47 -14.36
N ALA A 249 -27.68 45.23 -15.64
CA ALA A 249 -26.86 44.11 -16.09
C ALA A 249 -25.50 44.04 -15.37
N ARG A 250 -24.83 45.19 -15.26
CA ARG A 250 -23.53 45.32 -14.58
C ARG A 250 -23.65 45.01 -13.09
N LYS A 251 -24.67 45.56 -12.42
CA LYS A 251 -24.91 45.35 -10.98
C LYS A 251 -25.20 43.88 -10.69
N ILE A 252 -26.04 43.23 -11.49
CA ILE A 252 -26.34 41.80 -11.38
C ILE A 252 -25.09 40.95 -11.59
N ALA A 253 -24.27 41.25 -12.59
CA ALA A 253 -23.02 40.53 -12.83
C ALA A 253 -22.02 40.65 -11.66
N GLU A 254 -22.01 41.80 -10.96
CA GLU A 254 -21.21 41.98 -9.75
C GLU A 254 -21.75 41.16 -8.57
N VAL A 255 -23.07 41.18 -8.33
CA VAL A 255 -23.70 40.40 -7.26
C VAL A 255 -23.59 38.89 -7.51
N ALA A 256 -23.64 38.46 -8.77
CA ALA A 256 -23.45 37.06 -9.15
C ALA A 256 -22.02 36.55 -8.89
N LYS A 257 -21.02 37.44 -8.97
CA LYS A 257 -19.62 37.11 -8.64
C LYS A 257 -19.35 37.20 -7.14
N ASP A 258 -19.97 38.17 -6.46
CA ASP A 258 -19.87 38.36 -5.01
C ASP A 258 -21.25 38.69 -4.43
N PRO A 259 -21.92 37.73 -3.79
CA PRO A 259 -23.25 37.94 -3.19
C PRO A 259 -23.30 39.10 -2.19
N LYS A 260 -22.16 39.46 -1.55
CA LYS A 260 -22.09 40.58 -0.61
C LYS A 260 -22.17 41.94 -1.30
N ALA A 261 -21.88 42.01 -2.60
CA ALA A 261 -22.01 43.23 -3.38
C ALA A 261 -23.47 43.70 -3.50
N GLY A 262 -24.46 42.83 -3.25
CA GLY A 262 -25.88 43.20 -3.27
C GLY A 262 -26.23 44.32 -2.29
N ALA A 263 -25.53 44.37 -1.16
CA ALA A 263 -25.71 45.44 -0.16
C ALA A 263 -25.31 46.83 -0.68
N LYS A 264 -24.40 46.92 -1.67
CA LYS A 264 -24.01 48.20 -2.29
C LYS A 264 -25.16 48.84 -3.06
N TYR A 265 -26.11 48.04 -3.51
CA TYR A 265 -27.22 48.46 -4.38
C TYR A 265 -28.55 48.58 -3.62
N SER A 266 -28.53 48.51 -2.29
CA SER A 266 -29.74 48.60 -1.45
C SER A 266 -30.51 49.92 -1.60
N ASN A 267 -29.81 50.98 -1.98
CA ASN A 267 -30.38 52.33 -2.15
C ASN A 267 -30.89 52.59 -3.58
N ASP A 268 -30.75 51.62 -4.49
CA ASP A 268 -31.31 51.69 -5.83
C ASP A 268 -32.67 50.99 -5.86
N PRO A 269 -33.79 51.75 -5.85
CA PRO A 269 -35.12 51.17 -5.78
C PRO A 269 -35.50 50.38 -7.04
N VAL A 270 -34.94 50.72 -8.20
CA VAL A 270 -35.20 50.01 -9.46
C VAL A 270 -34.49 48.67 -9.43
N PHE A 271 -33.20 48.66 -9.05
CA PHE A 271 -32.43 47.44 -8.88
C PHE A 271 -33.03 46.53 -7.81
N MET A 272 -33.37 47.05 -6.62
CA MET A 272 -33.90 46.25 -5.52
C MET A 272 -35.28 45.65 -5.84
N LYS A 273 -36.13 46.36 -6.58
CA LYS A 273 -37.44 45.85 -7.00
C LYS A 273 -37.29 44.72 -8.02
N ALA A 274 -36.44 44.89 -9.03
CA ALA A 274 -36.18 43.85 -10.02
C ALA A 274 -35.42 42.65 -9.43
N PHE A 275 -34.39 42.89 -8.62
CA PHE A 275 -33.64 41.86 -7.91
C PHE A 275 -34.50 41.09 -6.91
N GLY A 276 -35.42 41.78 -6.23
CA GLY A 276 -36.42 41.15 -5.36
C GLY A 276 -37.37 40.23 -6.11
N ALA A 277 -37.80 40.59 -7.32
CA ALA A 277 -38.61 39.72 -8.19
C ALA A 277 -37.82 38.46 -8.61
N VAL A 278 -36.53 38.60 -8.93
CA VAL A 278 -35.64 37.47 -9.21
C VAL A 278 -35.51 36.55 -7.99
N LEU A 279 -35.25 37.09 -6.79
CA LEU A 279 -35.13 36.29 -5.57
C LEU A 279 -36.45 35.63 -5.15
N GLY A 280 -37.58 36.30 -5.39
CA GLY A 280 -38.91 35.74 -5.17
C GLY A 280 -39.20 34.51 -6.02
N ALA A 281 -38.57 34.40 -7.20
CA ALA A 281 -38.65 33.23 -8.06
C ALA A 281 -38.01 31.98 -7.45
N PHE A 282 -37.00 32.12 -6.60
CA PHE A 282 -36.24 31.00 -6.03
C PHE A 282 -36.72 30.58 -4.64
N LYS A 283 -37.85 31.13 -4.16
CA LYS A 283 -38.51 30.75 -2.91
C LYS A 283 -39.65 29.78 -3.16
#